data_AF-A0A955UGF1-F1
#
_entry.id   AF-A0A955UGF1-F1
#
_cell.length_a   1.000
_cell.length_b   1.000
_cell.length_c   1.000
_cell.angle_alpha   90.00
_cell.angle_beta   90.00
_cell.angle_gamma   90.00
#
_symmetry.space_group_name_H-M   'P 1'
#
loop_
_entity.id
_entity.type
_entity.pdbx_description
1 polymer ?
#
loop_
_entity_poly.entity_id
_entity_poly.type
_entity_poly.pdbx_seq_one_letter_code
_entity_poly.pdbx_strand_id
1 'polypeptide(L)'
;MSPSESADGVYQLSWTASGPVRIEESTQADFASVRVVYAGRDRATTLTGRRDGRYHYRARALASSGALAVGGAISAPVSVQVSHHPLSRALLFFGVGGFVFVATVGLIVVGDRRLAQERCDDRG
;
A
#
# COMPACT_ATOMS: atom_id res chain seq x y z
N MET A 1 -5.11 8.59 -19.11
CA MET A 1 -4.89 8.30 -17.68
C MET A 1 -4.56 6.82 -17.62
N SER A 2 -3.30 6.48 -17.40
CA SER A 2 -2.82 5.09 -17.44
C SER A 2 -2.93 4.50 -16.03
N PRO A 3 -3.29 3.21 -15.86
CA PRO A 3 -3.32 2.58 -14.54
C PRO A 3 -1.88 2.48 -14.01
N SER A 4 -1.59 3.16 -12.90
CA SER A 4 -0.32 3.06 -12.18
C SER A 4 -0.55 2.28 -10.89
N GLU A 5 0.02 1.07 -10.80
CA GLU A 5 0.21 0.42 -9.52
C GLU A 5 1.30 1.17 -8.74
N SER A 6 1.09 1.42 -7.45
CA SER A 6 2.10 2.02 -6.58
C SER A 6 2.30 1.17 -5.34
N ALA A 7 3.53 0.69 -5.16
CA ALA A 7 3.95 -0.15 -4.05
C ALA A 7 4.21 0.65 -2.75
N ASP A 8 4.34 1.98 -2.86
CA ASP A 8 4.86 2.83 -1.78
C ASP A 8 3.81 3.82 -1.22
N GLY A 9 2.55 3.69 -1.64
CA GLY A 9 1.47 4.59 -1.20
C GLY A 9 1.59 6.03 -1.73
N VAL A 10 2.45 6.22 -2.75
CA VAL A 10 2.70 7.50 -3.43
C VAL A 10 2.50 7.33 -4.93
N TYR A 11 1.62 8.14 -5.52
CA TYR A 11 1.43 8.15 -6.97
C TYR A 11 0.98 9.51 -7.46
N GLN A 12 1.38 9.82 -8.70
CA GLN A 12 0.97 11.02 -9.39
C GLN A 12 -0.23 10.72 -10.28
N LEU A 13 -1.33 11.43 -10.06
CA LEU A 13 -2.43 11.49 -11.01
C LEU A 13 -2.14 12.60 -12.02
N SER A 14 -2.32 12.31 -13.31
CA SER A 14 -2.27 13.30 -14.38
C SER A 14 -3.49 13.17 -15.29
N TRP A 15 -3.97 14.30 -15.81
CA TRP A 15 -5.16 14.37 -16.66
C TRP A 15 -5.04 15.48 -17.70
N THR A 16 -5.83 15.35 -18.76
CA THR A 16 -5.93 16.36 -19.83
C THR A 16 -7.24 17.12 -19.67
N ALA A 17 -7.17 18.44 -19.51
CA ALA A 17 -8.32 19.32 -19.43
C ALA A 17 -8.02 20.69 -20.06
N SER A 18 -9.06 21.31 -20.64
CA SER A 18 -9.03 22.65 -21.23
C SER A 18 -9.33 23.76 -20.21
N GLY A 19 -9.91 23.42 -19.06
CA GLY A 19 -10.35 24.35 -18.04
C GLY A 19 -10.10 23.84 -16.62
N PRO A 20 -10.61 24.55 -15.59
CA PRO A 20 -10.51 24.09 -14.22
C PRO A 20 -11.27 22.77 -14.05
N VAL A 21 -10.72 21.86 -13.26
CA VAL A 21 -11.30 20.57 -12.94
C VAL A 21 -11.30 20.31 -11.45
N ARG A 22 -12.20 19.42 -11.04
CA ARG A 22 -12.24 18.81 -9.71
C ARG A 22 -11.94 17.33 -9.86
N ILE A 23 -10.98 16.82 -9.09
CA ILE A 23 -10.70 15.40 -8.99
C ILE A 23 -11.40 14.86 -7.76
N GLU A 24 -12.25 13.87 -7.99
CA GLU A 24 -12.99 13.15 -6.95
C GLU A 24 -12.41 11.74 -6.81
N GLU A 25 -12.25 11.32 -5.56
CA GLU A 25 -11.78 10.01 -5.14
C GLU A 25 -12.92 9.26 -4.45
N SER A 26 -13.04 7.97 -4.72
CA SER A 26 -13.97 7.06 -4.05
C SER A 26 -13.29 5.72 -3.80
N THR A 27 -13.62 5.04 -2.71
CA THR A 27 -13.24 3.63 -2.49
C THR A 27 -14.27 2.66 -3.10
N GLN A 28 -15.40 3.18 -3.58
CA GLN A 28 -16.47 2.44 -4.23
C GLN A 28 -16.53 2.78 -5.72
N ALA A 29 -16.70 1.77 -6.58
CA ALA A 29 -16.69 1.94 -8.03
C ALA A 29 -17.88 2.75 -8.57
N ASP A 30 -18.97 2.82 -7.81
CA ASP A 30 -20.18 3.61 -8.10
C ASP A 30 -20.05 5.08 -7.68
N PHE A 31 -18.96 5.46 -7.00
CA PHE A 31 -18.75 6.79 -6.43
C PHE A 31 -19.88 7.21 -5.47
N ALA A 32 -20.47 6.26 -4.73
CA ALA A 32 -21.49 6.54 -3.72
C ALA A 32 -20.99 7.47 -2.59
N SER A 33 -19.71 7.35 -2.21
CA SER A 33 -19.04 8.28 -1.30
C SER A 33 -17.80 8.86 -1.96
N VAL A 34 -17.83 10.17 -2.22
CA VAL A 34 -16.76 10.87 -2.92
C VAL A 34 -16.07 11.90 -2.04
N ARG A 35 -14.74 11.90 -2.10
CA ARG A 35 -13.86 12.91 -1.50
C ARG A 35 -13.19 13.71 -2.59
N VAL A 36 -13.19 15.04 -2.47
CA VAL A 36 -12.43 15.89 -3.38
C VAL A 36 -10.96 15.88 -2.96
N VAL A 37 -10.08 15.48 -3.88
CA VAL A 37 -8.63 15.45 -3.64
C VAL A 37 -7.91 16.64 -4.29
N TYR A 38 -8.52 17.25 -5.29
CA TYR A 38 -7.96 18.41 -5.98
C TYR A 38 -9.07 19.23 -6.67
N ALA A 39 -8.90 20.55 -6.73
CA ALA A 39 -9.75 21.45 -7.50
C ALA A 39 -8.92 22.64 -8.02
N GLY A 40 -8.89 22.87 -9.32
CA GLY A 40 -8.12 23.96 -9.93
C GLY A 40 -7.78 23.72 -11.40
N ARG A 41 -6.80 24.48 -11.92
CA ARG A 41 -6.42 24.45 -13.36
C ARG A 41 -5.20 23.58 -13.66
N ASP A 42 -4.52 23.07 -12.63
CA ASP A 42 -3.42 22.12 -12.78
C ASP A 42 -3.85 20.84 -13.48
N ARG A 43 -2.85 20.14 -14.03
CA ARG A 43 -3.00 18.93 -14.84
C ARG A 43 -2.46 17.67 -14.17
N ALA A 44 -1.91 17.83 -12.98
CA ALA A 44 -1.42 16.72 -12.19
C ALA A 44 -1.48 17.04 -10.70
N THR A 45 -1.59 16.00 -9.87
CA THR A 45 -1.46 16.09 -8.43
C THR A 45 -0.76 14.85 -7.90
N THR A 46 0.10 15.03 -6.90
CA THR A 46 0.78 13.93 -6.23
C THR A 46 0.01 13.57 -4.98
N LEU A 47 -0.46 12.33 -4.90
CA LEU A 47 -1.11 11.79 -3.72
C LEU A 47 -0.10 10.96 -2.93
N THR A 48 0.00 11.23 -1.63
CA THR A 48 0.90 10.54 -0.69
C THR A 48 0.12 9.98 0.49
N GLY A 49 0.73 9.03 1.22
CA GLY A 49 0.18 8.49 2.47
C GLY A 49 -1.08 7.63 2.30
N ARG A 50 -1.23 6.98 1.14
CA ARG A 50 -2.41 6.15 0.87
C ARG A 50 -2.26 4.78 1.50
N ARG A 51 -3.25 4.38 2.31
CA ARG A 51 -3.33 3.02 2.86
C ARG A 51 -3.68 2.03 1.75
N ASP A 52 -3.37 0.76 1.99
CA ASP A 52 -3.76 -0.36 1.14
C ASP A 52 -5.26 -0.33 0.81
N GLY A 53 -5.57 -0.54 -0.45
CA GLY A 53 -6.94 -0.49 -0.94
C GLY A 53 -7.05 -0.13 -2.41
N ARG A 54 -8.28 -0.23 -2.90
CA ARG A 54 -8.65 0.20 -4.25
C ARG A 54 -9.26 1.60 -4.16
N TYR A 55 -8.73 2.51 -4.95
CA TYR A 55 -9.24 3.87 -5.07
C TYR A 55 -9.66 4.13 -6.52
N HIS A 56 -10.77 4.82 -6.68
CA HIS A 56 -11.36 5.20 -7.95
C HIS A 56 -11.30 6.72 -8.06
N TYR A 57 -10.82 7.22 -9.20
CA TYR A 57 -10.66 8.64 -9.46
C TYR A 57 -11.46 9.04 -10.68
N ARG A 58 -12.13 10.19 -10.61
CA ARG A 58 -12.77 10.83 -11.77
C ARG A 58 -12.51 12.33 -11.77
N ALA A 59 -12.31 12.88 -12.96
CA ALA A 59 -12.20 14.31 -13.18
C ALA A 59 -13.56 14.87 -13.62
N ARG A 60 -13.95 16.02 -13.06
CA ARG A 60 -15.15 16.77 -13.44
C ARG A 60 -14.77 18.19 -13.82
N ALA A 61 -15.33 18.68 -14.92
CA ALA A 61 -15.13 20.08 -15.32
C ALA A 61 -15.79 21.04 -14.31
N LEU A 62 -15.05 22.11 -13.97
CA LEU A 62 -15.56 23.24 -13.20
C LEU A 62 -15.88 24.40 -14.16
N ALA A 63 -16.89 25.18 -13.79
CA ALA A 63 -17.15 26.48 -14.39
C ALA A 63 -16.08 27.50 -13.95
N SER A 64 -16.00 28.64 -14.66
CA SER A 64 -15.15 29.77 -14.27
C SER A 64 -15.45 30.31 -12.87
N SER A 65 -16.68 30.11 -12.38
CA SER A 65 -17.09 30.43 -11.00
C SER A 65 -16.54 29.48 -9.94
N GLY A 66 -15.90 28.37 -10.32
CA GLY A 66 -15.45 27.31 -9.41
C GLY A 66 -16.53 26.31 -9.00
N ALA A 67 -17.79 26.52 -9.43
CA ALA A 67 -18.86 25.54 -9.30
C ALA A 67 -18.68 24.40 -10.31
N LEU A 68 -19.35 23.27 -10.10
CA LEU A 68 -19.44 22.23 -11.11
C LEU A 68 -20.09 22.81 -12.37
N ALA A 69 -19.48 22.59 -13.54
CA ALA A 69 -20.08 23.01 -14.78
C ALA A 69 -21.39 22.24 -15.02
N VAL A 70 -22.48 22.97 -15.26
CA VAL A 70 -23.78 22.36 -15.61
C VAL A 70 -23.61 21.65 -16.96
N GLY A 71 -23.85 20.33 -17.00
CA GLY A 71 -23.56 19.50 -18.17
C GLY A 71 -22.06 19.28 -18.43
N GLY A 72 -21.20 19.60 -17.47
CA GLY A 72 -19.75 19.44 -17.60
C GLY A 72 -19.33 17.99 -17.82
N ALA A 73 -18.39 17.79 -18.74
CA ALA A 73 -17.83 16.48 -19.04
C ALA A 73 -17.24 15.82 -17.77
N ILE A 74 -17.55 14.54 -17.58
CA ILE A 74 -16.98 13.67 -16.54
C ILE A 74 -16.05 12.68 -17.24
N SER A 75 -14.83 12.52 -16.75
CA SER A 75 -13.90 11.54 -17.30
C SER A 75 -14.32 10.11 -16.96
N ALA A 76 -13.90 9.15 -17.78
CA ALA A 76 -13.95 7.74 -17.38
C ALA A 76 -13.22 7.56 -16.03
N PRO A 77 -13.78 6.78 -15.09
CA PRO A 77 -13.15 6.56 -13.80
C PRO A 77 -11.91 5.69 -13.96
N VAL A 78 -10.86 6.05 -13.22
CA VAL A 78 -9.58 5.34 -13.22
C VAL A 78 -9.39 4.70 -11.87
N SER A 79 -9.07 3.41 -11.86
CA SER A 79 -8.86 2.66 -10.63
C SER A 79 -7.36 2.53 -10.36
N VAL A 80 -6.95 2.82 -9.13
CA VAL A 80 -5.59 2.64 -8.64
C VAL A 80 -5.64 1.65 -7.48
N GLN A 81 -4.87 0.58 -7.58
CA GLN A 81 -4.72 -0.42 -6.52
C GLN A 81 -3.43 -0.08 -5.76
N VAL A 82 -3.55 0.21 -4.46
CA VAL A 82 -2.41 0.40 -3.56
C VAL A 82 -2.22 -0.90 -2.79
N SER A 83 -1.06 -1.53 -2.94
CA SER A 83 -0.70 -2.77 -2.27
C SER A 83 0.69 -2.63 -1.67
N HIS A 84 0.78 -2.17 -0.43
CA HIS A 84 2.00 -2.25 0.38
C HIS A 84 2.29 -3.73 0.59
N HIS A 85 3.50 -4.16 0.25
CA HIS A 85 3.94 -5.48 0.66
C HIS A 85 3.85 -5.60 2.18
N PRO A 86 3.06 -6.54 2.72
CA PRO A 86 2.84 -6.57 4.15
C PRO A 86 4.12 -7.07 4.82
N LEU A 87 4.42 -6.48 5.97
CA LEU A 87 5.44 -6.92 6.92
C LEU A 87 5.33 -8.41 7.27
N SER A 88 4.25 -9.10 6.90
CA SER A 88 4.10 -10.55 6.98
C SER A 88 5.21 -11.32 6.26
N ARG A 89 5.73 -10.83 5.12
CA ARG A 89 6.90 -11.47 4.46
C ARG A 89 8.15 -11.34 5.32
N ALA A 90 8.36 -10.19 5.94
CA ALA A 90 9.48 -9.96 6.86
C ALA A 90 9.35 -10.80 8.15
N LEU A 91 8.13 -10.89 8.72
CA LEU A 91 7.85 -11.71 9.89
C LEU A 91 8.04 -13.21 9.63
N LEU A 92 7.76 -13.69 8.42
CA LEU A 92 7.98 -15.09 8.03
C LEU A 92 9.49 -15.40 7.99
N PHE A 93 10.30 -14.54 7.37
CA PHE A 93 11.76 -14.68 7.40
C PHE A 93 12.31 -14.59 8.82
N PHE A 94 11.80 -13.67 9.64
CA PHE A 94 12.20 -13.53 11.03
C PHE A 94 11.82 -14.76 11.87
N GLY A 95 10.63 -15.33 11.64
CA GLY A 95 10.16 -16.55 12.28
C GLY A 95 11.00 -17.77 11.91
N VAL A 96 11.31 -17.95 10.61
CA VAL A 96 12.19 -19.03 10.14
C VAL A 96 13.60 -18.87 10.70
N GLY A 97 14.16 -17.66 10.66
CA GLY A 97 15.48 -17.37 11.24
C GLY A 97 15.53 -17.61 12.75
N GLY A 98 14.50 -17.17 13.48
CA GLY A 98 14.38 -17.41 14.93
C GLY A 98 14.28 -18.88 15.27
N PHE A 99 13.53 -19.67 14.48
CA PHE A 99 13.44 -21.11 14.67
C PHE A 99 14.80 -21.80 14.48
N VAL A 100 15.53 -21.48 13.41
CA VAL A 100 16.88 -22.04 13.15
C VAL A 100 17.86 -21.67 14.26
N PHE A 101 17.80 -20.43 14.75
CA PHE A 101 18.63 -19.97 15.86
C PHE A 101 18.36 -20.76 17.15
N VAL A 102 17.09 -20.92 17.53
CA VAL A 102 16.69 -21.70 18.72
C VAL A 102 17.09 -23.17 18.57
N ALA A 103 16.90 -23.76 17.38
CA ALA A 103 17.32 -25.13 17.11
C ALA A 103 18.83 -25.30 17.26
N THR A 104 19.62 -24.37 16.72
CA THR A 104 21.09 -24.39 16.83
C THR A 104 21.54 -24.28 18.28
N VAL A 105 20.99 -23.32 19.04
CA VAL A 105 21.29 -23.15 20.47
C VAL A 105 20.87 -24.38 21.28
N GLY A 106 19.69 -24.94 21.02
CA GLY A 106 19.21 -26.16 21.66
C GLY A 106 20.13 -27.35 21.42
N LEU A 107 20.64 -27.50 20.19
CA LEU A 107 21.56 -28.56 19.81
C LEU A 107 22.91 -28.41 20.55
N ILE A 108 23.41 -27.19 20.71
CA ILE A 108 24.60 -26.89 21.51
C ILE A 108 24.39 -27.25 22.99
N VAL A 109 23.29 -26.79 23.59
CA VAL A 109 22.99 -27.03 25.01
C VAL A 109 22.76 -28.52 25.30
N VAL A 110 22.05 -29.22 24.41
CA VAL A 110 21.82 -30.66 24.56
C VAL A 110 23.12 -31.44 24.34
N GLY A 111 23.96 -31.02 23.38
CA GLY A 111 25.27 -31.61 23.15
C GLY A 111 26.17 -31.53 24.39
N ASP A 112 26.25 -30.36 25.02
CA ASP A 112 27.04 -30.15 26.24
C ASP A 112 26.55 -31.01 27.42
N ARG A 113 25.23 -31.11 27.59
CA ARG A 113 24.63 -31.93 28.66
C ARG A 113 24.88 -33.43 28.51
N ARG A 114 24.86 -33.95 27.27
CA ARG A 114 25.15 -35.38 27.02
C ARG A 114 26.61 -35.72 27.34
N LEU A 115 27.55 -34.84 26.98
CA LEU A 115 28.98 -35.02 27.29
C LEU A 115 29.28 -34.95 28.80
N ALA A 116 28.50 -34.16 29.55
CA ALA A 116 28.61 -34.12 31.00
C ALA A 116 28.09 -35.40 31.67
N GLN A 117 27.00 -36.00 31.14
CA GLN A 117 26.43 -37.24 31.67
C GLN A 117 27.35 -38.45 31.42
N GLU A 118 27.92 -38.58 30.22
CA GLU A 118 28.82 -39.70 29.87
C GLU A 118 30.07 -39.74 30.76
N ARG A 119 30.59 -38.57 31.18
CA ARG A 119 31.77 -38.48 32.07
C ARG A 119 31.48 -38.87 33.53
N CYS A 120 30.22 -38.83 33.95
CA CYS A 120 29.80 -39.25 35.29
C CYS A 120 29.50 -40.74 35.35
N ASP A 121 29.00 -41.33 34.26
CA ASP A 121 28.71 -42.77 34.17
C ASP A 121 30.01 -43.60 34.16
N ASP A 122 31.06 -43.12 33.48
CA ASP A 122 32.37 -43.79 33.39
C ASP A 122 33.24 -43.68 34.66
N ARG A 123 32.71 -43.10 35.75
CA ARG A 123 33.40 -42.96 37.05
C ARG A 123 32.70 -43.67 38.22
N GLY A 124 31.57 -44.36 37.97
CA GLY A 124 30.88 -45.19 38.97
C GLY A 124 31.35 -46.63 38.92
#